data_AF-A0A8I1RCY3-F1
#
_entry.id   AF-A0A8I1RCY3-F1
#
_cell.length_a   1.000
_cell.length_b   1.000
_cell.length_c   1.000
_cell.angle_alpha   90.00
_cell.angle_beta   90.00
_cell.angle_gamma   90.00
#
_symmetry.space_group_name_H-M   'P 1'
#
loop_
_entity.id
_entity.type
_entity.pdbx_description
1 polymer ?
#
loop_
_entity_poly.entity_id
_entity_poly.type
_entity_poly.pdbx_seq_one_letter_code
_entity_poly.pdbx_strand_id
1 'polypeptide(L)'
;MRFLVGFTAAITLLASGANAQSQMMLEPYSAWAINYDEDSCALQRQFGEEGRQAFLELREFGEIDRVVQITIASKDFKRRDGEFRFAIDPLEKETKRVLGFNVRLDSSYEGKLFSGQIGSGDPRLDDAFREFLSESNLLNDDKALIYLT
;
A
#
# COMPACT_ATOMS: atom_id res chain seq x y z
N MET A 1 -1.50 -0.70 75.27
CA MET A 1 -2.08 -1.58 74.23
C MET A 1 -1.88 -0.89 72.87
N ARG A 2 -1.27 -1.59 71.92
CA ARG A 2 -0.77 -1.06 70.63
C ARG A 2 -1.89 -1.10 69.58
N PHE A 3 -2.13 0.01 68.88
CA PHE A 3 -2.98 0.05 67.69
C PHE A 3 -2.12 -0.23 66.44
N LEU A 4 -2.46 -1.27 65.69
CA LEU A 4 -1.89 -1.58 64.39
C LEU A 4 -2.72 -0.86 63.32
N VAL A 5 -2.19 0.23 62.75
CA VAL A 5 -2.69 0.84 61.52
C VAL A 5 -1.85 0.30 60.38
N GLY A 6 -2.38 -0.68 59.64
CA GLY A 6 -1.75 -1.26 58.46
C GLY A 6 -2.11 -0.45 57.22
N PHE A 7 -1.13 0.26 56.69
CA PHE A 7 -1.21 1.09 55.48
C PHE A 7 -1.42 0.20 54.24
N THR A 8 -2.52 0.37 53.51
CA THR A 8 -2.79 -0.33 52.25
C THR A 8 -2.08 0.41 51.12
N ALA A 9 -0.97 -0.13 50.62
CA ALA A 9 -0.28 0.41 49.45
C ALA A 9 -1.07 0.03 48.18
N ALA A 10 -1.84 0.98 47.64
CA ALA A 10 -2.44 0.87 46.32
C ALA A 10 -1.33 1.00 45.26
N ILE A 11 -0.90 -0.14 44.71
CA ILE A 11 -0.05 -0.18 43.52
C ILE A 11 -0.95 0.15 42.33
N THR A 12 -1.06 1.42 41.98
CA THR A 12 -1.62 1.86 40.71
C THR A 12 -0.64 1.49 39.61
N LEU A 13 -0.85 0.33 38.97
CA LEU A 13 -0.23 0.03 37.68
C LEU A 13 -0.68 1.11 36.69
N LEU A 14 0.20 2.07 36.42
CA LEU A 14 0.14 2.90 35.23
C LEU A 14 0.33 1.97 34.04
N ALA A 15 -0.78 1.43 33.55
CA ALA A 15 -0.87 0.82 32.23
C ALA A 15 -0.50 1.90 31.22
N SER A 16 0.78 1.96 30.89
CA SER A 16 1.27 2.71 29.74
C SER A 16 0.70 2.01 28.52
N GLY A 17 -0.47 2.47 28.07
CA GLY A 17 -1.06 2.04 26.82
C GLY A 17 -0.01 2.19 25.73
N ALA A 18 0.37 1.08 25.11
CA ALA A 18 1.19 1.11 23.92
C ALA A 18 0.44 1.97 22.89
N ASN A 19 0.98 3.16 22.61
CA ASN A 19 0.44 4.02 21.56
C ASN A 19 0.56 3.26 20.25
N ALA A 20 -0.57 2.73 19.76
CA ALA A 20 -0.69 2.28 18.38
C ALA A 20 -0.28 3.47 17.50
N GLN A 21 0.80 3.32 16.72
CA GLN A 21 1.21 4.36 15.78
C GLN A 21 0.01 4.67 14.88
N SER A 22 -0.42 5.93 14.88
CA SER A 22 -1.54 6.39 14.05
C SER A 22 -1.20 6.09 12.59
N GLN A 23 -1.93 5.16 11.99
CA GLN A 23 -1.86 4.90 10.55
C GLN A 23 -2.31 6.17 9.83
N MET A 24 -1.52 6.62 8.85
CA MET A 24 -1.87 7.73 7.99
C MET A 24 -2.52 7.16 6.73
N MET A 25 -3.76 7.54 6.47
CA MET A 25 -4.46 7.23 5.23
C MET A 25 -4.39 8.46 4.32
N LEU A 26 -3.96 8.26 3.08
CA LEU A 26 -3.89 9.31 2.08
C LEU A 26 -5.05 9.13 1.10
N GLU A 27 -5.89 10.15 0.97
CA GLU A 27 -6.96 10.16 -0.02
C GLU A 27 -6.37 10.25 -1.43
N PRO A 28 -7.01 9.67 -2.46
CA PRO A 28 -6.55 9.83 -3.81
C PRO A 28 -6.57 11.30 -4.27
N TYR A 29 -5.47 11.76 -4.86
CA TYR A 29 -5.32 13.12 -5.39
C TYR A 29 -5.57 13.19 -6.88
N SER A 30 -5.16 12.16 -7.62
CA SER A 30 -5.35 12.07 -9.07
C SER A 30 -6.31 10.94 -9.45
N ALA A 31 -6.83 11.02 -10.68
CA ALA A 31 -7.34 9.83 -11.37
C ALA A 31 -6.20 8.82 -11.61
N TRP A 32 -6.56 7.59 -11.97
CA TRP A 32 -5.58 6.64 -12.49
C TRP A 32 -5.13 7.09 -13.88
N ALA A 33 -3.83 7.01 -14.12
CA ALA A 33 -3.25 7.20 -15.44
C ALA A 33 -2.65 5.88 -15.92
N ILE A 34 -3.00 5.48 -17.14
CA ILE A 34 -2.41 4.32 -17.80
C ILE A 34 -1.35 4.84 -18.76
N ASN A 35 -0.15 4.26 -18.69
CA ASN A 35 0.93 4.51 -19.62
C ASN A 35 1.31 3.21 -20.32
N TYR A 36 1.24 3.22 -21.65
CA TYR A 36 1.59 2.08 -22.49
C TYR A 36 2.96 2.32 -23.13
N ASP A 37 3.90 1.43 -22.84
CA ASP A 37 5.20 1.34 -23.49
C ASP A 37 5.23 0.10 -24.41
N GLU A 38 6.26 -0.05 -25.25
CA GLU A 38 6.33 -1.15 -26.24
C GLU A 38 6.32 -2.55 -25.59
N ASP A 39 6.87 -2.68 -24.38
CA ASP A 39 7.06 -3.93 -23.64
C ASP A 39 6.40 -3.94 -22.26
N SER A 40 5.73 -2.86 -21.87
CA SER A 40 5.15 -2.73 -20.54
C SER A 40 3.90 -1.84 -20.49
N CYS A 41 3.08 -2.07 -19.47
CA CYS A 41 1.94 -1.24 -19.13
C CYS A 41 2.10 -0.79 -17.68
N ALA A 42 1.93 0.50 -17.43
CA ALA A 42 2.01 1.08 -16.10
C ALA A 42 0.71 1.76 -15.70
N LEU A 43 0.21 1.45 -14.51
CA LEU A 43 -0.91 2.10 -13.87
C LEU A 43 -0.40 2.99 -12.74
N GLN A 44 -0.66 4.29 -12.82
CA GLN A 44 -0.09 5.30 -11.94
C GLN A 44 -1.17 6.10 -11.22
N ARG A 45 -0.92 6.44 -9.94
CA ARG A 45 -1.80 7.34 -9.17
C ARG A 45 -1.05 8.09 -8.09
N GLN A 46 -1.51 9.30 -7.81
CA GLN A 46 -1.06 10.11 -6.69
C GLN A 46 -2.10 10.13 -5.57
N PHE A 47 -1.62 10.14 -4.34
CA PHE A 47 -2.39 10.19 -3.10
C PHE A 47 -1.90 11.35 -2.23
N GLY A 48 -2.81 11.95 -1.47
CA GLY A 48 -2.53 13.02 -0.52
C GLY A 48 -2.55 14.43 -1.12
N GLU A 49 -2.70 15.41 -0.24
CA GLU A 49 -2.73 16.84 -0.57
C GLU A 49 -1.31 17.40 -0.74
N GLU A 50 -1.19 18.62 -1.26
CA GLU A 50 0.08 19.33 -1.39
C GLU A 50 0.86 19.35 -0.05
N GLY A 51 2.16 19.01 -0.11
CA GLY A 51 3.04 18.88 1.06
C GLY A 51 2.90 17.56 1.83
N ARG A 52 2.02 16.64 1.39
CA ARG A 52 1.84 15.28 1.93
C ARG A 52 1.47 14.28 0.82
N GLN A 53 2.19 14.29 -0.29
CA GLN A 53 1.87 13.47 -1.47
C GLN A 53 2.69 12.19 -1.54
N ALA A 54 2.05 11.11 -1.99
CA ALA A 54 2.69 9.87 -2.36
C ALA A 54 2.29 9.47 -3.79
N PHE A 55 3.20 8.81 -4.48
CA PHE A 55 3.05 8.28 -5.83
C PHE A 55 3.09 6.76 -5.78
N LEU A 56 2.18 6.12 -6.51
CA LEU A 56 2.13 4.69 -6.75
C LEU A 56 2.22 4.43 -8.26
N GLU A 57 3.11 3.53 -8.65
CA GLU A 57 3.15 2.92 -9.98
C GLU A 57 3.07 1.40 -9.84
N LEU A 58 2.20 0.79 -10.65
CA LEU A 58 2.07 -0.64 -10.86
C LEU A 58 2.44 -0.93 -12.31
N ARG A 59 3.56 -1.59 -12.56
CA ARG A 59 4.06 -1.88 -13.90
C ARG A 59 4.11 -3.37 -14.18
N GLU A 60 3.51 -3.77 -15.29
CA GLU A 60 3.56 -5.13 -15.83
C GLU A 60 4.45 -5.16 -17.08
N PHE A 61 5.26 -6.20 -17.23
CA PHE A 61 6.17 -6.40 -18.36
C PHE A 61 5.76 -7.65 -19.15
N GLY A 62 5.18 -7.47 -20.34
CA GLY A 62 4.74 -8.56 -21.22
C GLY A 62 3.76 -9.57 -20.59
N GLU A 63 3.55 -10.71 -21.26
CA GLU A 63 2.63 -11.79 -20.82
C GLU A 63 3.20 -12.69 -19.70
N ILE A 64 4.25 -12.26 -19.00
CA ILE A 64 4.98 -13.12 -18.06
C ILE A 64 4.36 -13.05 -16.66
N ASP A 65 3.65 -14.11 -16.28
CA ASP A 65 3.40 -14.59 -14.92
C ASP A 65 2.85 -13.58 -13.88
N ARG A 66 1.92 -12.68 -14.23
CA ARG A 66 1.17 -11.84 -13.26
C ARG A 66 2.06 -11.13 -12.20
N VAL A 67 3.34 -10.91 -12.51
CA VAL A 67 4.29 -10.24 -11.61
C VAL A 67 4.26 -8.77 -11.95
N VAL A 68 3.87 -7.97 -10.96
CA VAL A 68 3.80 -6.52 -11.09
C VAL A 68 4.99 -5.92 -10.33
N GLN A 69 5.72 -5.04 -11.01
CA GLN A 69 6.67 -4.16 -10.36
C GLN A 69 5.90 -3.00 -9.71
N ILE A 70 6.10 -2.83 -8.41
CA ILE A 70 5.41 -1.85 -7.59
C ILE A 70 6.44 -0.81 -7.16
N THR A 71 6.15 0.46 -7.46
CA THR A 71 6.93 1.60 -6.98
C THR A 71 6.06 2.49 -6.10
N ILE A 72 6.53 2.76 -4.89
CA ILE A 72 5.92 3.73 -3.97
C ILE A 72 6.98 4.77 -3.65
N ALA A 73 6.70 6.03 -3.95
CA ALA A 73 7.64 7.14 -3.74
C ALA A 73 6.94 8.38 -3.22
N SER A 74 7.70 9.26 -2.57
CA SER A 74 7.18 10.54 -2.08
C SER A 74 8.28 11.59 -2.06
N LYS A 75 7.89 12.85 -2.27
CA LYS A 75 8.72 14.03 -2.01
C LYS A 75 8.59 14.56 -0.58
N ASP A 76 7.49 14.23 0.09
CA ASP A 76 7.09 14.79 1.38
C ASP A 76 7.34 13.81 2.55
N PHE A 77 7.40 12.51 2.27
CA PHE A 77 7.69 11.47 3.24
C PHE A 77 9.12 10.98 3.12
N LYS A 78 9.81 10.91 4.26
CA LYS A 78 11.12 10.27 4.33
C LYS A 78 10.96 8.76 4.20
N ARG A 79 11.78 8.17 3.33
CA ARG A 79 11.88 6.71 3.25
C ARG A 79 12.32 6.16 4.61
N ARG A 80 11.59 5.16 5.12
CA ARG A 80 11.98 4.44 6.34
C ARG A 80 13.13 3.48 6.04
N ASP A 81 14.14 3.51 6.89
CA ASP A 81 15.20 2.49 6.89
C ASP A 81 14.71 1.21 7.58
N GLY A 82 15.07 0.05 7.02
CA GLY A 82 14.69 -1.26 7.55
C GLY A 82 13.65 -2.00 6.69
N GLU A 83 12.93 -2.90 7.33
CA GLU A 83 11.98 -3.80 6.66
C GLU A 83 10.77 -3.05 6.12
N PHE A 84 10.50 -3.21 4.83
CA PHE A 84 9.30 -2.70 4.19
C PHE A 84 8.23 -3.78 4.19
N ARG A 85 7.02 -3.42 4.63
CA ARG A 85 5.85 -4.29 4.68
C ARG A 85 4.74 -3.68 3.85
N PHE A 86 4.06 -4.51 3.08
CA PHE A 86 3.03 -4.10 2.15
C PHE A 86 1.85 -5.07 2.18
N ALA A 87 0.64 -4.56 1.94
CA ALA A 87 -0.58 -5.33 1.75
C ALA A 87 -1.48 -4.60 0.75
N ILE A 88 -2.27 -5.35 -0.02
CA ILE A 88 -3.35 -4.81 -0.87
C ILE A 88 -4.70 -5.13 -0.23
N ASP A 89 -5.38 -4.14 0.32
CA ASP A 89 -6.74 -4.28 0.87
C ASP A 89 -7.77 -4.20 -0.29
N PRO A 90 -8.85 -5.02 -0.32
CA PRO A 90 -9.21 -6.12 0.60
C PRO A 90 -8.65 -7.49 0.22
N LEU A 91 -7.77 -7.54 -0.78
CA LEU A 91 -7.26 -8.79 -1.32
C LEU A 91 -6.38 -9.56 -0.33
N GLU A 92 -5.69 -8.87 0.57
CA GLU A 92 -4.72 -9.43 1.49
C GLU A 92 -5.08 -9.09 2.94
N LYS A 93 -5.21 -10.12 3.78
CA LYS A 93 -5.49 -9.97 5.22
C LYS A 93 -4.24 -9.70 6.05
N GLU A 94 -3.06 -9.98 5.51
CA GLU A 94 -1.78 -9.87 6.22
C GLU A 94 -0.76 -9.10 5.41
N THR A 95 0.01 -8.24 6.08
CA THR A 95 1.14 -7.55 5.46
C THR A 95 2.31 -8.50 5.21
N LYS A 96 2.84 -8.49 3.99
CA LYS A 96 4.00 -9.27 3.59
C LYS A 96 5.27 -8.44 3.71
N ARG A 97 6.37 -9.05 4.16
CA ARG A 97 7.70 -8.46 4.02
C ARG A 97 8.12 -8.53 2.56
N VAL A 98 8.58 -7.41 2.00
CA VAL A 98 9.08 -7.36 0.64
C VAL A 98 10.53 -6.92 0.62
N LEU A 99 11.33 -7.60 -0.20
CA LEU A 99 12.66 -7.14 -0.55
C LEU A 99 12.50 -6.12 -1.68
N GLY A 100 12.91 -4.88 -1.42
CA GLY A 100 12.76 -3.79 -2.36
C GLY A 100 14.01 -2.93 -2.44
N PHE A 101 14.26 -2.42 -3.64
CA PHE A 101 15.30 -1.46 -3.91
C PHE A 101 14.85 -0.08 -3.48
N ASN A 102 15.82 0.68 -2.99
CA ASN A 102 15.67 2.10 -2.80
C ASN A 102 15.72 2.79 -4.15
N VAL A 103 14.70 3.57 -4.47
CA VAL A 103 14.66 4.34 -5.72
C VAL A 103 14.60 5.84 -5.43
N ARG A 104 15.16 6.61 -6.34
CA ARG A 104 14.94 8.05 -6.44
C ARG A 104 14.40 8.32 -7.83
N LEU A 105 13.15 8.76 -7.91
CA LEU A 105 12.51 9.18 -9.15
C LEU A 105 12.75 10.68 -9.26
N ASP A 106 13.28 11.14 -10.38
CA ASP A 106 13.77 12.52 -10.55
C ASP A 106 14.64 13.02 -9.36
N SER A 107 14.81 14.33 -9.18
CA SER A 107 15.60 14.88 -8.07
C SER A 107 14.86 14.91 -6.72
N SER A 108 13.56 14.60 -6.69
CA SER A 108 12.67 15.04 -5.60
C SER A 108 11.86 13.91 -4.98
N TYR A 109 11.61 12.80 -5.69
CA TYR A 109 10.87 11.67 -5.15
C TYR A 109 11.80 10.56 -4.68
N GLU A 110 11.66 10.14 -3.42
CA GLU A 110 12.38 9.00 -2.87
C GLU A 110 11.41 7.91 -2.45
N GLY A 111 11.78 6.64 -2.68
CA GLY A 111 10.85 5.55 -2.53
C GLY A 111 11.45 4.16 -2.48
N LYS A 112 10.56 3.18 -2.66
CA LYS A 112 10.84 1.76 -2.76
C LYS A 112 10.27 1.20 -4.06
N LEU A 113 11.05 0.34 -4.71
CA LEU A 113 10.65 -0.47 -5.85
C LEU A 113 10.81 -1.93 -5.48
N PHE A 114 9.79 -2.74 -5.70
CA PHE A 114 9.81 -4.18 -5.45
C PHE A 114 8.87 -4.89 -6.42
N SER A 115 9.08 -6.19 -6.60
CA SER A 115 8.15 -7.03 -7.37
C SER A 115 7.17 -7.71 -6.41
N GLY A 116 5.91 -7.75 -6.81
CA GLY A 116 4.86 -8.48 -6.11
C GLY A 116 3.98 -9.23 -7.10
N GLN A 117 3.34 -10.30 -6.65
CA GLN A 117 2.25 -10.90 -7.38
C GLN A 117 0.96 -10.22 -6.93
N ILE A 118 0.19 -9.69 -7.88
CA ILE A 118 -1.15 -9.18 -7.62
C ILE A 118 -2.12 -10.32 -7.97
N GLY A 119 -2.91 -10.74 -6.99
CA GLY A 119 -3.66 -11.99 -7.04
C GLY A 119 -3.00 -13.06 -6.17
N SER A 120 -3.79 -13.67 -5.30
CA SER A 120 -3.31 -14.63 -4.30
C SER A 120 -3.19 -16.06 -4.84
N GLY A 121 -3.67 -16.29 -6.07
CA GLY A 121 -3.98 -17.63 -6.57
C GLY A 121 -5.21 -18.26 -5.90
N ASP A 122 -5.89 -17.55 -5.00
CA ASP A 122 -7.18 -17.95 -4.43
C ASP A 122 -8.29 -17.55 -5.41
N PRO A 123 -9.05 -18.51 -5.99
CA PRO A 123 -10.12 -18.22 -6.94
C PRO A 123 -11.13 -17.18 -6.45
N ARG A 124 -11.37 -17.11 -5.13
CA ARG A 124 -12.33 -16.15 -4.54
C ARG A 124 -11.83 -14.71 -4.60
N LEU A 125 -10.53 -14.52 -4.49
CA LEU A 125 -9.91 -13.20 -4.55
C LEU A 125 -9.71 -12.77 -6.00
N ASP A 126 -9.46 -13.71 -6.91
CA ASP A 126 -9.49 -13.46 -8.35
C ASP A 126 -10.91 -13.04 -8.82
N ASP A 127 -11.95 -13.63 -8.26
CA ASP A 127 -13.34 -13.24 -8.53
C ASP A 127 -13.70 -11.88 -7.92
N ALA A 128 -13.29 -11.60 -6.68
CA ALA A 128 -13.46 -10.27 -6.07
C ALA A 128 -12.67 -9.18 -6.80
N PHE A 129 -11.49 -9.50 -7.32
CA PHE A 129 -10.71 -8.58 -8.15
C PHE A 129 -11.40 -8.33 -9.49
N ARG A 130 -11.96 -9.36 -10.13
CA ARG A 130 -12.77 -9.20 -11.35
C ARG A 130 -14.02 -8.37 -11.10
N GLU A 131 -14.72 -8.61 -9.99
CA GLU A 131 -15.89 -7.84 -9.57
C GLU A 131 -15.51 -6.38 -9.34
N PHE A 132 -14.43 -6.10 -8.59
CA PHE A 132 -13.89 -4.75 -8.40
C PHE A 132 -13.53 -4.08 -9.73
N LEU A 133 -12.85 -4.77 -10.64
CA LEU A 133 -12.54 -4.21 -11.97
C LEU A 133 -13.82 -3.90 -12.76
N SER A 134 -14.86 -4.73 -12.64
CA SER A 134 -16.13 -4.54 -13.35
C SER A 134 -17.01 -3.44 -12.77
N GLU A 135 -16.95 -3.22 -11.45
CA GLU A 135 -17.76 -2.21 -10.75
C GLU A 135 -17.02 -0.88 -10.61
N SER A 136 -15.69 -0.89 -10.65
CA SER A 136 -14.91 0.34 -10.53
C SER A 136 -14.99 1.14 -11.82
N ASN A 137 -15.50 2.37 -11.74
CA ASN A 137 -15.42 3.35 -12.82
C ASN A 137 -13.97 3.76 -13.16
N LEU A 138 -12.96 3.13 -12.53
CA LEU A 138 -11.53 3.41 -12.71
C LEU A 138 -11.02 2.99 -14.10
N LEU A 139 -11.73 2.11 -14.79
CA LEU A 139 -11.48 1.71 -16.18
C LEU A 139 -12.61 2.11 -17.15
N ASN A 140 -13.58 2.89 -16.66
CA ASN A 140 -14.82 3.22 -17.37
C ASN A 140 -14.74 4.57 -18.10
N ASP A 141 -13.53 5.14 -18.23
CA ASP A 141 -13.26 6.17 -19.23
C ASP A 141 -13.10 5.48 -20.59
N ASP A 142 -14.24 5.37 -21.29
CA ASP A 142 -14.40 5.14 -22.72
C ASP A 142 -13.15 4.63 -23.48
N LYS A 143 -13.08 3.30 -23.68
CA LYS A 143 -12.28 2.51 -24.68
C LYS A 143 -11.18 1.58 -24.16
N ALA A 144 -11.44 0.74 -23.17
CA ALA A 144 -10.65 -0.48 -22.98
C ALA A 144 -11.56 -1.72 -22.89
N LEU A 145 -12.18 -2.08 -24.02
CA LEU A 145 -12.75 -3.40 -24.21
C LEU A 145 -11.60 -4.41 -24.23
N ILE A 146 -11.38 -5.12 -23.13
CA ILE A 146 -10.57 -6.34 -23.13
C ILE A 146 -11.53 -7.51 -22.97
N TYR A 147 -11.79 -8.18 -24.10
CA TYR A 147 -12.34 -9.53 -24.11
C TYR A 147 -11.23 -10.50 -23.73
N LEU A 148 -11.45 -11.30 -22.69
CA LEU A 148 -10.64 -12.48 -22.39
C LEU A 148 -11.47 -13.71 -22.74
N THR A 149 -11.08 -14.40 -23.82
CA THR A 149 -11.49 -15.79 -24.10
C THR A 149 -10.50 -16.75 -23.48
#